data_AF-A0A9D9LT79-F1
#
_entry.id   AF-A0A9D9LT79-F1
#
_cell.length_a   1.000
_cell.length_b   1.000
_cell.length_c   1.000
_cell.angle_alpha   90.00
_cell.angle_beta   90.00
_cell.angle_gamma   90.00
#
_symmetry.space_group_name_H-M   'P 1'
#
loop_
_entity.id
_entity.type
_entity.pdbx_description
1 polymer ?
#
loop_
_entity_poly.entity_id
_entity_poly.type
_entity_poly.pdbx_seq_one_letter_code
_entity_poly.pdbx_strand_id
1 'polypeptide(L)' 'IVIFPLKNAVGISARSTGDLNVQVIMEHFGGGGHQNVAAAQIEGGDIEQIEKEVVDFTKGILNGTKE' A
#
# COMPACT_ATOMS: atom_id res chain seq x y z
N ILE A 1 7.92 -0.05 0.59
CA ILE A 1 6.79 0.52 -0.17
C ILE A 1 7.26 1.85 -0.76
N VAL A 2 6.88 2.17 -1.99
CA VAL A 2 7.20 3.43 -2.67
C VAL A 2 5.89 4.02 -3.18
N ILE A 3 5.70 5.31 -2.94
CA ILE A 3 4.52 6.09 -3.36
C ILE A 3 5.00 7.14 -4.35
N PHE A 4 4.28 7.31 -5.46
CA PHE A 4 4.67 8.24 -6.52
C PHE A 4 3.44 8.83 -7.21
N PRO A 5 3.52 10.11 -7.65
CA PRO A 5 2.42 10.74 -8.37
C PRO A 5 2.28 10.15 -9.78
N LEU A 6 1.04 9.97 -10.22
CA LEU A 6 0.65 9.69 -11.59
C LEU A 6 -0.23 10.83 -12.11
N LYS A 7 -0.49 10.86 -13.42
CA LYS A 7 -1.20 11.98 -14.07
C LYS A 7 -2.54 12.35 -13.41
N ASN A 8 -3.33 11.35 -13.00
CA ASN A 8 -4.66 11.52 -12.39
C ASN A 8 -4.83 10.65 -11.12
N ALA A 9 -3.73 10.19 -10.55
CA ALA A 9 -3.76 9.16 -9.50
C ALA A 9 -2.47 9.19 -8.68
N VAL A 10 -2.45 8.40 -7.61
CA VAL A 10 -1.22 8.08 -6.87
C VAL A 10 -0.94 6.60 -7.05
N GLY A 11 0.28 6.29 -7.48
CA GLY A 11 0.77 4.92 -7.61
C GLY A 11 1.45 4.47 -6.32
N ILE A 12 1.16 3.25 -5.88
CA ILE A 12 1.78 2.60 -4.74
C ILE A 12 2.39 1.29 -5.21
N SER A 13 3.68 1.07 -4.92
CA SER A 13 4.36 -0.19 -5.20
C SER A 13 5.00 -0.76 -3.93
N ALA A 14 4.74 -2.04 -3.68
CA ALA A 14 5.23 -2.75 -2.50
C ALA A 14 6.02 -3.99 -2.90
N ARG A 15 7.18 -4.18 -2.24
CA ARG A 15 7.97 -5.41 -2.28
C ARG A 15 8.30 -5.83 -0.86
N SER A 16 8.37 -7.14 -0.65
CA SER A 16 8.70 -7.78 0.63
C SER A 16 9.72 -8.89 0.39
N THR A 17 10.58 -9.12 1.38
CA THR A 17 11.54 -10.24 1.42
C THR A 17 10.89 -11.57 1.80
N GLY A 18 9.59 -11.57 2.11
CA GLY A 18 8.81 -12.74 2.51
C GLY A 18 8.16 -12.60 3.88
N ASP A 19 8.61 -11.64 4.68
CA ASP A 19 8.15 -11.42 6.06
C ASP A 19 6.74 -10.81 6.14
N LEU A 20 6.35 -10.08 5.10
CA LEU A 20 5.08 -9.38 5.01
C LEU A 20 4.36 -9.75 3.72
N ASN A 21 3.07 -10.09 3.83
CA ASN A 21 2.21 -10.29 2.68
C ASN A 21 1.74 -8.93 2.12
N VAL A 22 2.45 -8.42 1.12
CA VAL A 22 2.14 -7.10 0.52
C VAL A 22 0.94 -7.13 -0.41
N GLN A 23 0.49 -8.31 -0.84
CA GLN A 23 -0.74 -8.44 -1.63
C GLN A 23 -1.94 -7.91 -0.84
N VAL A 24 -2.11 -8.35 0.40
CA VAL A 24 -3.24 -7.95 1.27
C VAL A 24 -3.24 -6.45 1.54
N ILE A 25 -2.04 -5.85 1.63
CA ILE A 25 -1.88 -4.41 1.78
C ILE A 25 -2.40 -3.68 0.53
N MET A 26 -1.97 -4.10 -0.65
CA MET A 26 -2.37 -3.42 -1.88
C MET A 26 -3.84 -3.68 -2.23
N GLU A 27 -4.40 -4.85 -1.90
CA GLU A 27 -5.83 -5.15 -2.06
C GLU A 27 -6.71 -4.20 -1.25
N HIS A 28 -6.28 -3.78 -0.07
CA HIS A 28 -6.98 -2.75 0.72
C HIS A 28 -7.10 -1.41 -0.02
N PHE A 29 -6.08 -1.05 -0.81
CA PHE A 29 -6.04 0.17 -1.61
C PHE A 29 -6.59 -0.03 -3.04
N GLY A 30 -7.33 -1.12 -3.29
CA GLY A 30 -7.93 -1.41 -4.60
C GLY A 30 -6.94 -1.93 -5.66
N GLY A 31 -5.75 -2.34 -5.24
CA GLY A 31 -4.73 -2.95 -6.08
C GLY A 31 -4.69 -4.48 -5.99
N GLY A 32 -3.50 -5.04 -6.22
CA GLY A 32 -3.27 -6.48 -6.13
C GLY A 32 -1.85 -6.89 -6.56
N GLY A 33 -1.62 -8.20 -6.62
CA GLY A 33 -0.33 -8.79 -7.03
C GLY A 33 -0.07 -10.14 -6.38
N HIS A 34 1.18 -10.37 -6.01
CA HIS A 34 1.66 -11.55 -5.30
C HIS A 34 2.08 -11.22 -3.86
N GLN A 35 2.22 -12.25 -3.04
CA GLN A 35 2.52 -12.13 -1.61
C GLN A 35 3.73 -11.22 -1.30
N ASN A 36 4.75 -11.23 -2.15
CA ASN A 36 5.98 -10.48 -1.98
C ASN A 36 6.13 -9.28 -2.93
N VAL A 37 5.23 -9.11 -3.90
CA VAL A 37 5.25 -8.00 -4.88
C VAL A 37 3.83 -7.64 -5.26
N ALA A 38 3.40 -6.42 -4.94
CA ALA A 38 2.07 -5.95 -5.26
C ALA A 38 2.06 -4.44 -5.55
N ALA A 39 1.00 -3.94 -6.18
CA ALA A 39 0.83 -2.53 -6.47
C ALA A 39 -0.65 -2.12 -6.42
N ALA A 40 -0.89 -0.84 -6.16
CA ALA A 40 -2.21 -0.22 -6.20
C ALA A 40 -2.13 1.15 -6.89
N GLN A 41 -3.25 1.59 -7.43
CA GLN A 41 -3.41 2.93 -8.00
C GLN A 41 -4.69 3.54 -7.45
N ILE A 42 -4.55 4.68 -6.78
CA ILE A 42 -5.67 5.39 -6.16
C ILE A 42 -6.01 6.59 -7.02
N GLU A 43 -7.23 6.62 -7.55
CA GLU A 43 -7.73 7.72 -8.39
C GLU A 43 -8.14 8.92 -7.54
N GLY A 44 -7.61 10.09 -7.89
CA GLY A 44 -7.81 11.30 -7.09
C GLY A 44 -7.18 11.22 -5.69
N GLY A 45 -7.22 12.33 -4.96
CA GLY A 45 -6.65 12.43 -3.62
C GLY A 45 -5.30 13.14 -3.58
N ASP A 46 -4.97 13.61 -2.38
CA ASP A 46 -3.70 14.24 -2.08
C ASP A 46 -2.64 13.18 -1.75
N ILE A 47 -1.43 13.34 -2.29
CA ILE A 47 -0.35 12.36 -2.13
C ILE A 47 0.10 12.22 -0.68
N GLU A 48 0.09 13.31 0.11
CA GLU A 48 0.49 13.27 1.52
C GLU A 48 -0.55 12.52 2.36
N GLN A 49 -1.83 12.73 2.05
CA GLN A 49 -2.91 11.98 2.68
C GLN A 49 -2.79 10.48 2.38
N ILE A 50 -2.62 10.12 1.11
CA ILE A 50 -2.49 8.71 0.68
C ILE A 50 -1.25 8.07 1.30
N GLU A 51 -0.13 8.79 1.34
CA GLU A 51 1.08 8.31 2.00
C GLU A 51 0.85 7.99 3.48
N LYS A 52 0.17 8.89 4.19
CA LYS A 52 -0.16 8.68 5.59
C LYS A 52 -1.04 7.46 5.80
N GLU A 53 -2.10 7.30 5.00
CA GLU A 53 -3.01 6.15 5.08
C GLU A 53 -2.27 4.83 4.83
N VAL A 54 -1.41 4.77 3.81
CA VAL A 54 -0.59 3.58 3.51
C VAL A 54 0.35 3.24 4.66
N VAL A 55 1.00 4.24 5.25
CA VAL A 55 1.92 4.05 6.38
C VAL A 55 1.18 3.58 7.63
N ASP A 56 0.05 4.19 7.97
CA ASP A 56 -0.73 3.84 9.16
C ASP A 56 -1.34 2.43 9.03
N PHE A 57 -1.90 2.09 7.87
CA PHE A 57 -2.41 0.74 7.61
C PHE A 57 -1.30 -0.32 7.68
N THR A 58 -0.13 -0.04 7.06
CA THR A 58 1.01 -0.96 7.09
C THR A 58 1.53 -1.16 8.51
N LYS A 59 1.61 -0.10 9.33
CA LYS A 59 1.97 -0.20 10.75
C LYS A 59 0.98 -1.05 11.54
N GLY A 60 -0.32 -0.92 11.27
CA GLY A 60 -1.35 -1.75 11.90
C GLY A 60 -1.11 -3.25 11.65
N ILE A 61 -0.73 -3.61 10.42
CA ILE A 61 -0.39 -5.00 10.07
C ILE A 61 0.91 -5.46 10.75
N LEU A 62 1.95 -4.62 10.76
CA LEU A 62 3.24 -4.95 11.37
C LEU A 62 3.16 -5.15 12.88
N ASN A 63 2.30 -4.38 13.55
CA ASN A 63 2.14 -4.46 15.00
C ASN A 63 1.31 -5.68 15.44
N GLY A 64 0.81 -6.48 14.47
CA GLY A 64 -0.14 -7.56 14.70
C GLY A 64 -1.47 -6.98 15.14
N THR A 65 -2.53 -7.24 14.38
CA THR A 65 -3.92 -6.95 14.73
C THR A 65 -4.18 -7.17 16.23
N LYS A 66 -4.16 -6.07 17.00
CA LYS A 66 -4.90 -5.91 18.24
C LYS A 66 -6.03 -4.97 17.92
N GLU A 67 -7.05 -5.51 17.26
CA GLU A 67 -8.46 -5.15 17.38
C GLU A 67 -9.29 -6.30 16.83
#